data_AF-A0A7X2SVP8-F1
#
_entry.id   AF-A0A7X2SVP8-F1
#
_cell.length_a   1.000
_cell.length_b   1.000
_cell.length_c   1.000
_cell.angle_alpha   90.00
_cell.angle_beta   90.00
_cell.angle_gamma   90.00
#
_symmetry.space_group_name_H-M   'P 1'
#
loop_
_entity.id
_entity.type
_entity.pdbx_description
1 polymer ?
#
loop_
_entity_poly.entity_id
_entity_poly.type
_entity_poly.pdbx_seq_one_letter_code
_entity_poly.pdbx_strand_id
1 'polypeptide(L)'
;MNYSVKRSTVATVVGLSTLMLLSACSSDQRYKRQVSGDESYLEASQLNELKAPAGMILPVQRGDFDVPRTTSQAPTGKQLDIRPPAQPLALMNGTRAQFSNNTGALMIDNSRGSVWSQVVNVVQSYKFPIASRNDAGQQLTTDW
;
A
#
# COMPACT_ATOMS: atom_id res chain seq x y z
N MET A 1 56.30 19.89 -0.90
CA MET A 1 55.81 20.45 0.38
C MET A 1 54.73 19.53 0.93
N ASN A 2 55.09 18.66 1.88
CA ASN A 2 54.18 17.72 2.51
C ASN A 2 53.44 18.43 3.64
N TYR A 3 52.21 18.84 3.40
CA TYR A 3 51.32 19.29 4.47
C TYR A 3 50.76 18.07 5.18
N SER A 4 51.44 17.68 6.26
CA SER A 4 50.94 16.72 7.24
C SER A 4 49.70 17.33 7.90
N VAL A 5 48.52 16.85 7.51
CA VAL A 5 47.25 17.26 8.12
C VAL A 5 47.22 16.68 9.53
N LYS A 6 47.67 17.46 10.52
CA LYS A 6 47.40 17.19 11.94
C LYS A 6 45.88 17.08 12.09
N ARG A 7 45.43 15.94 12.63
CA ARG A 7 44.04 15.57 12.95
C ARG A 7 43.13 16.79 13.17
N SER A 8 42.37 17.16 12.14
CA SER A 8 41.44 18.31 12.19
C SER A 8 40.18 17.90 12.95
N THR A 9 40.11 18.33 14.21
CA THR A 9 38.96 18.12 15.10
C THR A 9 37.68 18.71 14.53
N VAL A 10 37.78 19.82 13.77
CA VAL A 10 36.66 20.47 13.09
C VAL A 10 36.12 19.58 11.96
N ALA A 11 37.00 19.01 11.14
CA ALA A 11 36.58 18.10 10.07
C ALA A 11 35.89 16.84 10.63
N THR A 12 36.37 16.31 11.76
CA THR A 12 35.72 15.17 12.42
C THR A 12 34.37 15.52 13.01
N VAL A 13 34.19 16.72 13.60
CA VAL A 13 32.90 17.15 14.15
C VAL A 13 31.88 17.37 13.04
N VAL A 14 32.28 18.03 11.95
CA VAL A 14 31.41 18.23 10.79
C VAL A 14 31.02 16.89 10.17
N GLY A 15 31.98 15.98 9.99
CA GLY A 15 31.71 14.62 9.47
C GLY A 15 30.79 13.78 10.37
N LEU A 16 30.97 13.85 11.69
CA LEU A 16 30.07 13.15 12.64
C LEU A 16 28.67 13.75 12.65
N SER A 17 28.55 15.07 12.56
CA SER A 17 27.24 15.74 12.55
C SER A 17 26.44 15.44 11.28
N THR A 18 27.09 15.36 10.11
CA THR A 18 26.43 15.00 8.86
C THR A 18 26.03 13.53 8.83
N LEU A 19 26.85 12.62 9.37
CA LEU A 19 26.51 11.20 9.51
C LEU A 19 25.32 10.98 10.46
N MET A 20 25.25 11.72 11.58
CA MET A 20 24.11 11.71 12.50
C MET A 20 22.82 12.24 11.87
N LEU A 21 22.90 13.30 11.05
CA LEU A 21 21.74 13.85 10.34
C LEU A 21 21.24 12.90 9.23
N LEU A 22 22.13 12.21 8.55
CA LEU A 22 21.77 11.24 7.51
C LEU A 22 21.09 9.99 8.08
N SER A 23 21.54 9.51 9.25
CA SER A 23 20.95 8.34 9.90
C SER A 23 19.57 8.62 10.52
N ALA A 24 19.29 9.87 10.92
CA ALA A 24 18.00 10.24 11.51
C ALA A 24 16.80 10.12 10.55
N CYS A 25 17.01 10.32 9.24
CA CYS A 25 15.97 10.09 8.23
C CYS A 25 15.95 8.64 7.71
N SER A 26 16.89 7.80 8.13
CA SER A 26 16.97 6.38 7.75
C SER A 26 16.08 5.51 8.63
N SER A 27 14.83 5.91 8.84
CA SER A 27 13.85 5.08 9.56
C SER A 27 13.22 4.07 8.61
N ASP A 28 13.17 2.81 9.01
CA ASP A 28 12.41 1.80 8.28
C ASP A 28 10.92 2.20 8.26
N GLN A 29 10.34 2.32 7.06
CA GLN A 29 8.95 2.76 6.86
C GLN A 29 7.94 1.61 6.88
N ARG A 30 8.39 0.37 7.16
CA ARG A 30 7.53 -0.83 7.17
C ARG A 30 6.35 -0.70 8.15
N TYR A 31 6.53 0.00 9.27
CA TYR A 31 5.45 0.26 10.23
C TYR A 31 4.23 0.96 9.62
N LYS A 32 4.39 1.71 8.52
CA LYS A 32 3.26 2.38 7.83
C LYS A 32 2.33 1.43 7.09
N ARG A 33 2.76 0.19 6.89
CA ARG A 33 2.02 -0.85 6.17
C ARG A 33 1.60 -2.00 7.09
N GLN A 34 2.08 -2.03 8.32
CA GLN A 34 1.95 -3.17 9.23
C GLN A 34 1.00 -2.87 10.37
N VAL A 35 0.30 -3.91 10.83
CA VAL A 35 -0.44 -3.86 12.09
C VAL A 35 0.49 -3.60 13.27
N SER A 36 -0.03 -2.91 14.28
CA SER A 36 0.69 -2.69 15.53
C SER A 36 0.70 -3.96 16.39
N GLY A 37 1.75 -4.14 17.19
CA GLY A 37 1.88 -5.28 18.10
C GLY A 37 2.65 -6.47 17.52
N ASP A 38 2.37 -7.64 18.09
CA ASP A 38 2.96 -8.92 17.71
C ASP A 38 2.01 -9.77 16.84
N GLU A 39 2.53 -10.91 16.37
CA GLU A 39 1.81 -11.88 15.55
C GLU A 39 1.45 -13.15 16.34
N SER A 40 1.42 -13.08 17.67
CA SER A 40 1.24 -14.25 18.56
C SER A 40 -0.08 -15.00 18.30
N TYR A 41 -1.11 -14.32 17.82
CA TYR A 41 -2.39 -14.92 17.44
C TYR A 41 -2.26 -15.93 16.29
N LEU A 42 -1.20 -15.86 15.47
CA LEU A 42 -0.92 -16.84 14.42
C LEU A 42 -0.35 -18.16 14.95
N GLU A 43 0.21 -18.14 16.16
CA GLU A 43 0.78 -19.31 16.84
C GLU A 43 -0.25 -20.01 17.76
N ALA A 44 -1.48 -19.50 17.81
CA ALA A 44 -2.55 -20.05 18.64
C ALA A 44 -2.85 -21.51 18.25
N SER A 45 -3.07 -22.35 19.25
CA SER A 45 -3.41 -23.76 19.04
C SER A 45 -4.76 -23.90 18.33
N GLN A 46 -4.87 -24.95 17.50
CA GLN A 46 -6.11 -25.22 16.77
C GLN A 46 -7.26 -25.57 17.73
N LEU A 47 -8.44 -25.02 17.42
CA LEU A 47 -9.68 -25.33 18.14
C LEU A 47 -10.04 -26.81 17.95
N ASN A 48 -10.23 -27.50 19.09
CA ASN A 48 -10.71 -28.88 19.12
C ASN A 48 -12.10 -28.93 19.75
N GLU A 49 -12.99 -29.67 19.12
CA GLU A 49 -14.34 -29.84 19.60
C GLU A 49 -14.38 -30.81 20.79
N LEU A 50 -15.13 -30.46 21.82
CA LEU A 50 -15.33 -31.30 22.99
C LEU A 50 -16.11 -32.57 22.60
N LYS A 51 -15.54 -33.74 22.89
CA LYS A 51 -16.20 -35.03 22.62
C LYS A 51 -16.92 -35.52 23.88
N ALA A 52 -18.24 -35.69 23.77
CA ALA A 52 -19.07 -36.17 24.86
C ALA A 52 -18.97 -37.71 25.02
N PRO A 53 -18.81 -38.24 26.24
CA PRO A 53 -18.92 -39.67 26.51
C PRO A 53 -20.34 -40.21 26.26
N ALA A 54 -20.46 -41.51 26.04
CA ALA A 54 -21.76 -42.17 25.86
C ALA A 54 -22.66 -41.94 27.08
N GLY A 55 -23.91 -41.52 26.83
CA GLY A 55 -24.89 -41.22 27.88
C GLY A 55 -24.86 -39.77 28.42
N MET A 56 -23.97 -38.90 27.93
CA MET A 56 -23.92 -37.48 28.29
C MET A 56 -24.21 -36.58 27.08
N ILE A 57 -25.01 -35.53 27.27
CA ILE A 57 -25.36 -34.55 26.22
C ILE A 57 -24.71 -33.21 26.56
N LEU A 58 -24.01 -32.61 25.60
CA LEU A 58 -23.47 -31.27 25.77
C LEU A 58 -24.60 -30.21 25.70
N PRO A 59 -24.49 -29.11 26.46
CA PRO A 59 -25.42 -28.01 26.35
C PRO A 59 -25.51 -27.49 24.91
N VAL A 60 -26.71 -27.05 24.52
CA VAL A 60 -26.95 -26.46 23.19
C VAL A 60 -26.06 -25.24 23.02
N GLN A 61 -25.17 -25.28 22.03
CA GLN A 61 -24.28 -24.16 21.73
C GLN A 61 -25.08 -23.01 21.11
N ARG A 62 -24.85 -21.79 21.59
CA ARG A 62 -25.27 -20.58 20.87
C ARG A 62 -24.18 -20.20 19.89
N GLY A 63 -24.56 -19.87 18.67
CA GLY A 63 -23.64 -19.60 17.56
C GLY A 63 -22.86 -18.29 17.65
N ASP A 64 -23.01 -17.49 18.72
CA ASP A 64 -22.38 -16.17 18.86
C ASP A 64 -20.85 -16.22 18.81
N PHE A 65 -20.26 -17.36 19.16
CA PHE A 65 -18.81 -17.62 19.13
C PHE A 65 -18.39 -18.66 18.08
N ASP A 66 -19.31 -19.05 17.19
CA ASP A 66 -18.98 -19.98 16.13
C ASP A 66 -18.19 -19.25 15.03
N VAL A 67 -16.98 -19.73 14.74
CA VAL A 67 -16.09 -19.12 13.76
C VAL A 67 -16.11 -19.95 12.48
N PRO A 68 -16.65 -19.41 11.36
CA PRO A 68 -16.71 -20.15 10.11
C PRO A 68 -15.30 -20.42 9.59
N ARG A 69 -15.05 -21.65 9.15
CA ARG A 69 -13.78 -22.00 8.50
C ARG A 69 -13.70 -21.33 7.13
N THR A 70 -12.61 -20.60 6.91
CA THR A 70 -12.24 -20.02 5.62
C THR A 70 -10.90 -20.58 5.18
N THR A 71 -10.75 -20.84 3.87
CA THR A 71 -9.50 -21.38 3.27
C THR A 71 -8.73 -20.32 2.50
N SER A 72 -8.93 -19.03 2.82
CA SER A 72 -8.24 -17.94 2.15
C SER A 72 -6.72 -18.01 2.38
N GLN A 73 -5.95 -17.93 1.29
CA GLN A 73 -4.48 -17.87 1.28
C GLN A 73 -3.96 -16.43 1.26
N ALA A 74 -4.78 -15.46 1.68
CA ALA A 74 -4.39 -14.06 1.75
C ALA A 74 -3.24 -13.84 2.76
N PRO A 75 -2.42 -12.79 2.58
CA PRO A 75 -1.36 -12.46 3.54
C PRO A 75 -1.94 -12.18 4.93
N THR A 76 -1.25 -12.65 5.96
CA THR A 76 -1.63 -12.49 7.38
C THR A 76 -0.57 -11.71 8.15
N GLY A 77 -0.95 -11.17 9.31
CA GLY A 77 -0.04 -10.46 10.21
C GLY A 77 0.64 -9.24 9.58
N LYS A 78 1.95 -9.11 9.75
CA LYS A 78 2.79 -8.02 9.23
C LYS A 78 3.07 -8.11 7.74
N GLN A 79 2.65 -9.19 7.08
CA GLN A 79 2.67 -9.31 5.62
C GLN A 79 1.44 -8.64 4.98
N LEU A 80 0.35 -8.46 5.74
CA LEU A 80 -0.84 -7.76 5.28
C LEU A 80 -0.60 -6.24 5.28
N ASP A 81 -0.79 -5.61 4.11
CA ASP A 81 -0.69 -4.16 3.96
C ASP A 81 -1.99 -3.49 4.43
N ILE A 82 -1.92 -2.76 5.54
CA ILE A 82 -3.07 -2.07 6.14
C ILE A 82 -3.22 -0.60 5.72
N ARG A 83 -2.55 -0.16 4.64
CA ARG A 83 -2.73 1.20 4.12
C ARG A 83 -4.20 1.48 3.80
N PRO A 84 -4.66 2.73 3.95
CA PRO A 84 -6.01 3.10 3.56
C PRO A 84 -6.25 2.75 2.08
N PRO A 85 -7.40 2.14 1.73
CA PRO A 85 -7.73 1.84 0.35
C PRO A 85 -7.64 3.10 -0.53
N ALA A 86 -6.94 3.00 -1.65
CA ALA A 86 -6.76 4.12 -2.56
C ALA A 86 -8.09 4.44 -3.26
N GLN A 87 -8.61 5.65 -3.06
CA GLN A 87 -9.80 6.15 -3.73
C GLN A 87 -9.39 7.25 -4.73
N PRO A 88 -9.75 7.14 -6.02
CA PRO A 88 -9.47 8.20 -6.98
C PRO A 88 -10.26 9.47 -6.62
N LEU A 89 -9.64 10.63 -6.83
CA LEU A 89 -10.21 11.91 -6.45
C LEU A 89 -10.91 12.58 -7.63
N ALA A 90 -12.20 12.91 -7.45
CA ALA A 90 -12.99 13.69 -8.40
C ALA A 90 -12.81 15.19 -8.11
N LEU A 91 -11.68 15.75 -8.55
CA LEU A 91 -11.29 17.13 -8.24
C LEU A 91 -12.04 18.20 -9.07
N MET A 92 -12.68 17.78 -10.16
CA MET A 92 -13.40 18.67 -11.08
C MET A 92 -14.91 18.62 -10.82
N ASN A 93 -15.59 19.76 -10.93
CA ASN A 93 -17.04 19.83 -10.80
C ASN A 93 -17.73 18.94 -11.85
N GLY A 94 -18.72 18.15 -11.43
CA GLY A 94 -19.46 17.24 -12.33
C GLY A 94 -18.66 16.01 -12.76
N THR A 95 -17.65 15.61 -11.97
CA THR A 95 -16.92 14.36 -12.20
C THR A 95 -17.24 13.31 -11.14
N ARG A 96 -17.16 12.03 -11.54
CA ARG A 96 -17.38 10.89 -10.66
C ARG A 96 -16.20 9.94 -10.78
N ALA A 97 -15.59 9.61 -9.64
CA ALA A 97 -14.50 8.66 -9.56
C ALA A 97 -15.02 7.31 -9.06
N GLN A 98 -14.63 6.23 -9.74
CA GLN A 98 -14.86 4.87 -9.31
C GLN A 98 -13.56 4.05 -9.42
N PHE A 99 -13.36 3.12 -8.50
CA PHE A 99 -12.24 2.18 -8.54
C PHE A 99 -12.76 0.77 -8.34
N SER A 100 -12.52 -0.11 -9.30
CA SER A 100 -12.96 -1.50 -9.26
C SER A 100 -11.93 -2.38 -9.92
N ASN A 101 -11.58 -3.50 -9.28
CA ASN A 101 -10.68 -4.53 -9.84
C ASN A 101 -9.44 -3.95 -10.51
N ASN A 102 -8.73 -3.06 -9.80
CA ASN A 102 -7.50 -2.43 -10.27
C ASN A 102 -7.67 -1.43 -11.44
N THR A 103 -8.90 -1.11 -11.82
CA THR A 103 -9.24 -0.09 -12.82
C THR A 103 -9.84 1.12 -12.11
N GLY A 104 -9.18 2.28 -12.24
CA GLY A 104 -9.75 3.57 -11.87
C GLY A 104 -10.44 4.20 -13.07
N ALA A 105 -11.70 4.59 -12.94
CA ALA A 105 -12.42 5.34 -13.95
C ALA A 105 -12.90 6.68 -13.41
N LEU A 106 -12.68 7.73 -14.20
CA LEU A 106 -13.17 9.08 -13.94
C LEU A 106 -14.19 9.43 -15.02
N MET A 107 -15.46 9.54 -14.63
CA MET A 107 -16.55 9.96 -15.51
C MET A 107 -16.68 11.48 -15.46
N ILE A 108 -16.95 12.09 -16.61
CA ILE A 108 -17.08 13.55 -16.76
C ILE A 108 -18.41 13.81 -17.47
N ASP A 109 -19.38 14.41 -16.77
CA ASP A 109 -20.78 14.50 -17.24
C ASP A 109 -21.02 15.56 -18.36
N ASN A 110 -19.99 16.28 -18.84
CA ASN A 110 -20.13 17.31 -19.88
C ASN A 110 -18.81 17.69 -20.56
N SER A 111 -18.17 16.75 -21.27
CA SER A 111 -16.92 17.05 -22.01
C SER A 111 -17.19 17.88 -23.27
N ARG A 112 -17.29 19.20 -23.11
CA ARG A 112 -17.28 20.16 -24.24
C ARG A 112 -15.86 20.28 -24.83
N GLY A 113 -15.32 19.19 -25.39
CA GLY A 113 -13.97 19.14 -25.98
C GLY A 113 -13.36 17.74 -26.02
N SER A 114 -12.26 17.56 -26.76
CA SER A 114 -11.54 16.28 -26.83
C SER A 114 -10.70 16.06 -25.56
N VAL A 115 -11.32 15.48 -24.53
CA VAL A 115 -10.67 15.04 -23.27
C VAL A 115 -9.40 14.24 -23.58
N TRP A 116 -9.41 13.46 -24.66
CA TRP A 116 -8.27 12.72 -25.17
C TRP A 116 -7.00 13.57 -25.31
N SER A 117 -7.08 14.72 -25.98
CA SER A 117 -5.89 15.57 -26.19
C SER A 117 -5.34 16.12 -24.88
N GLN A 118 -6.21 16.43 -23.92
CA GLN A 118 -5.83 16.90 -22.59
C GLN A 118 -5.14 15.79 -21.80
N VAL A 119 -5.67 14.56 -21.84
CA VAL A 119 -5.05 13.40 -21.19
C VAL A 119 -3.65 13.14 -21.74
N VAL A 120 -3.48 13.15 -23.07
CA VAL A 120 -2.16 12.97 -23.70
C VAL A 120 -1.20 14.07 -23.25
N ASN A 121 -1.63 15.33 -23.26
CA ASN A 121 -0.79 16.45 -22.83
C ASN A 121 -0.35 16.30 -21.36
N VAL A 122 -1.25 15.87 -20.48
CA VAL A 122 -0.94 15.61 -19.07
C VAL A 122 0.10 14.50 -18.95
N VAL A 123 -0.10 13.35 -19.61
CA VAL A 123 0.84 12.22 -19.58
C VAL A 123 2.23 12.64 -20.06
N GLN A 124 2.31 13.43 -21.13
CA GLN A 124 3.57 13.98 -21.65
C GLN A 124 4.21 15.01 -20.71
N SER A 125 3.40 15.87 -20.07
CA SER A 125 3.91 16.87 -19.11
C SER A 125 4.55 16.23 -17.88
N TYR A 126 4.00 15.11 -17.42
CA TYR A 126 4.57 14.29 -16.34
C TYR A 126 5.70 13.37 -16.79
N LYS A 127 6.04 13.38 -18.09
CA LYS A 127 7.12 12.61 -18.71
C LYS A 127 6.98 11.10 -18.52
N PHE A 128 5.75 10.59 -18.51
CA PHE A 128 5.56 9.13 -18.51
C PHE A 128 5.94 8.55 -19.88
N PRO A 129 6.76 7.48 -19.93
CA PRO A 129 7.11 6.82 -21.19
C PRO A 129 5.86 6.19 -21.82
N ILE A 130 5.70 6.36 -23.13
CA ILE A 130 4.55 5.84 -23.90
C ILE A 130 5.04 4.67 -24.74
N ALA A 131 4.55 3.46 -24.44
CA ALA A 131 4.87 2.25 -25.18
C ALA A 131 4.05 2.11 -26.48
N SER A 132 2.77 2.49 -26.43
CA SER A 132 1.87 2.46 -27.60
C SER A 132 0.80 3.55 -27.50
N ARG A 133 0.39 4.09 -28.64
CA ARG A 133 -0.62 5.15 -28.75
C ARG A 133 -1.53 4.93 -29.96
N ASN A 134 -2.83 4.91 -29.72
CA ASN A 134 -3.88 4.84 -30.73
C ASN A 134 -4.83 6.05 -30.57
N ASP A 135 -4.61 7.09 -31.36
CA ASP A 135 -5.43 8.31 -31.30
C ASP A 135 -6.84 8.11 -31.85
N ALA A 136 -7.03 7.19 -32.82
CA ALA A 136 -8.35 6.91 -33.38
C ALA A 136 -9.27 6.20 -32.38
N GLY A 137 -8.69 5.29 -31.58
CA GLY A 137 -9.39 4.58 -30.51
C GLY A 137 -9.38 5.29 -29.15
N GLN A 138 -8.73 6.45 -29.04
CA GLN A 138 -8.52 7.18 -27.77
C GLN A 138 -7.93 6.30 -26.66
N GLN A 139 -6.88 5.55 -27.00
CA GLN A 139 -6.19 4.63 -26.08
C GLN A 139 -4.68 4.83 -26.13
N LEU A 140 -4.05 4.84 -24.94
CA LEU A 140 -2.58 4.86 -24.80
C LEU A 140 -2.15 3.85 -23.75
N THR A 141 -0.94 3.32 -23.91
CA THR A 141 -0.30 2.40 -22.97
C THR A 141 1.05 2.98 -22.59
N THR A 142 1.27 3.19 -21.28
CA THR A 142 2.55 3.68 -20.74
C THR A 142 3.48 2.54 -20.36
N ASP A 143 4.76 2.83 -20.26
CA ASP A 143 5.77 1.96 -19.64
C ASP A 143 6.07 2.40 -18.19
N TRP A 144 6.88 1.62 -17.46
CA TRP A 144 7.29 1.89 -16.08
C TRP A 144 8.51 2.80 -15.98
#